data_AF-A0A2V9BMW0-F1
#
_entry.id   AF-A0A2V9BMW0-F1
#
_cell.length_a   1.000
_cell.length_b   1.000
_cell.length_c   1.000
_cell.angle_alpha   90.00
_cell.angle_beta   90.00
_cell.angle_gamma   90.00
#
_symmetry.space_group_name_H-M   'P 1'
#
loop_
_entity.id
_entity.type
_entity.pdbx_description
1 polymer ?
#
loop_
_entity_poly.entity_id
_entity_poly.type
_entity_poly.pdbx_seq_one_letter_code
_entity_poly.pdbx_strand_id
1 'polypeptide(L)' 'LGVDKERGFLKPGMAADIIATPENPLENIQTLKKVSFVMKDGAIVKE' A
#
# COMPACT_ATOMS: atom_id res chain seq x y z
N LEU A 1 -8.55 -14.29 -7.09
CA LEU A 1 -9.33 -13.05 -7.32
C LEU A 1 -9.00 -12.38 -8.66
N GLY A 2 -7.95 -12.79 -9.37
CA GLY A 2 -7.70 -12.35 -10.76
C GLY A 2 -7.10 -10.95 -10.91
N VAL A 3 -6.77 -10.30 -9.79
CA VAL A 3 -6.23 -8.93 -9.74
C VAL A 3 -4.70 -8.88 -9.89
N ASP A 4 -4.04 -10.04 -9.90
CA ASP A 4 -2.58 -10.18 -9.80
C ASP A 4 -1.83 -9.59 -11.02
N LYS A 5 -2.54 -9.36 -12.13
CA LYS A 5 -2.00 -8.70 -13.33
C LYS A 5 -1.85 -7.19 -13.15
N GLU A 6 -2.66 -6.61 -12.29
CA GLU A 6 -2.80 -5.16 -12.14
C GLU A 6 -2.26 -4.67 -10.80
N ARG A 7 -2.36 -5.49 -9.74
CA ARG A 7 -2.11 -5.09 -8.35
C ARG A 7 -1.38 -6.19 -7.57
N GLY A 8 -0.81 -5.83 -6.43
CA GLY A 8 -0.20 -6.75 -5.46
C GLY A 8 1.33 -6.73 -5.41
N PHE A 9 2.00 -6.12 -6.39
CA PHE A 9 3.44 -5.88 -6.35
C PHE A 9 3.77 -4.41 -6.64
N LEU A 10 4.88 -3.94 -6.09
CA LEU A 10 5.44 -2.63 -6.43
C LEU A 10 6.44 -2.79 -7.57
N LYS A 11 5.96 -2.63 -8.81
CA LYS A 11 6.78 -2.68 -10.03
C LYS A 11 6.16 -1.83 -11.16
N PRO A 12 6.94 -1.40 -12.16
CA PRO A 12 6.40 -0.68 -13.31
C PRO A 12 5.27 -1.44 -14.02
N GLY A 13 4.26 -0.69 -14.47
CA GLY A 13 3.09 -1.25 -15.15
C GLY A 13 1.98 -1.77 -14.21
N MET A 14 2.17 -1.69 -12.88
CA MET A 14 1.11 -1.97 -11.91
C MET A 14 0.42 -0.69 -11.43
N ALA A 15 -0.77 -0.83 -10.84
CA ALA A 15 -1.47 0.26 -10.18
C ALA A 15 -0.60 0.87 -9.07
N ALA A 16 -0.58 2.20 -8.99
CA ALA A 16 0.14 2.94 -7.96
C ALA A 16 -0.66 2.97 -6.64
N ASP A 17 -0.81 1.79 -6.02
CA ASP A 17 -1.47 1.59 -4.74
C ASP A 17 -0.40 1.45 -3.64
N ILE A 18 -0.31 2.44 -2.74
CA ILE A 18 0.73 2.51 -1.71
C ILE A 18 0.11 2.94 -0.38
N ILE A 19 0.54 2.29 0.70
CA ILE A 19 0.25 2.74 2.08
C ILE A 19 1.55 3.02 2.81
N ALA A 20 1.53 3.95 3.76
CA ALA A 20 2.62 4.12 4.71
C ALA A 20 2.14 3.80 6.13
N THR A 21 3.03 3.17 6.90
CA THR A 21 2.84 2.87 8.31
C THR A 21 3.92 3.57 9.14
N PRO A 22 3.63 3.92 10.40
CA PRO A 22 4.59 4.63 11.26
C PRO A 22 5.78 3.77 11.71
N GLU A 23 5.68 2.45 11.59
CA GLU A 23 6.72 1.49 12.00
C GLU A 23 6.98 0.45 10.91
N ASN A 24 8.06 -0.32 11.06
CA ASN A 24 8.40 -1.44 10.18
C ASN A 24 7.44 -2.63 10.43
N PRO A 25 6.60 -3.04 9.47
CA PRO A 25 5.66 -4.13 9.66
C PRO A 25 6.33 -5.51 9.78
N LEU A 26 7.60 -5.66 9.40
CA LEU A 26 8.38 -6.89 9.64
C LEU A 26 8.78 -7.04 11.11
N GLU A 27 8.91 -5.94 11.84
CA GLU A 27 9.22 -5.92 13.27
C GLU A 27 7.93 -5.87 14.12
N ASN A 28 6.93 -5.09 13.68
CA ASN A 28 5.66 -4.94 14.37
C ASN A 28 4.47 -4.97 13.39
N ILE A 29 3.89 -6.15 13.18
CA ILE A 29 2.77 -6.34 12.25
C ILE A 29 1.50 -5.54 12.62
N GLN A 30 1.35 -5.14 13.90
CA GLN A 30 0.18 -4.36 14.33
C GLN A 30 0.15 -2.95 13.72
N THR A 31 1.29 -2.45 13.23
CA THR A 31 1.38 -1.14 12.56
C THR A 31 0.50 -1.06 11.30
N LEU A 32 0.20 -2.19 10.65
CA LEU A 32 -0.72 -2.25 9.50
C LEU A 32 -2.17 -1.85 9.85
N LYS A 33 -2.55 -1.83 11.14
CA LYS A 33 -3.84 -1.28 11.59
C LYS A 33 -3.84 0.25 11.74
N LYS A 34 -2.66 0.86 11.69
CA LYS A 34 -2.42 2.30 11.89
C LYS A 34 -1.78 2.92 10.65
N VAL A 35 -2.44 2.76 9.50
CA VAL A 35 -1.99 3.37 8.24
C VAL A 35 -2.09 4.89 8.35
N SER A 36 -0.99 5.61 8.10
CA SER A 36 -0.95 7.08 8.13
C SER A 36 -1.23 7.70 6.76
N PHE A 37 -0.77 7.05 5.68
CA PHE A 37 -0.92 7.56 4.31
C PHE A 37 -1.53 6.51 3.39
N VAL A 38 -2.37 6.95 2.45
CA VAL A 38 -2.95 6.08 1.41
C VAL A 38 -2.90 6.77 0.05
N MET A 39 -2.25 6.12 -0.92
CA MET A 39 -2.36 6.39 -2.34
C MET A 39 -3.09 5.22 -3.03
N LYS A 40 -4.05 5.54 -3.89
CA LYS A 40 -4.78 4.57 -4.71
C LYS A 40 -4.80 5.02 -6.16
N ASP A 41 -4.43 4.13 -7.07
CA ASP A 41 -4.36 4.42 -8.51
C ASP A 41 -3.61 5.75 -8.82
N GLY A 42 -2.58 6.06 -8.02
CA GLY A 42 -1.77 7.29 -8.14
C GLY A 42 -2.34 8.54 -7.48
N ALA A 43 -3.55 8.50 -6.93
CA ALA A 43 -4.17 9.62 -6.22
C ALA A 43 -4.03 9.46 -4.71
N ILE A 44 -3.75 10.56 -4.00
CA ILE A 44 -3.71 10.58 -2.52
C ILE A 44 -5.15 10.61 -2.00
N VAL A 45 -5.47 9.67 -1.10
CA VAL A 45 -6.81 9.51 -0.48
C VAL A 45 -6.78 9.82 1.02
N LYS A 46 -5.62 9.68 1.66
CA LYS A 46 -5.41 9.98 3.09
C LYS A 46 -4.00 10.52 3.34
N GLU A 47 -3.92 11.54 4.20
CA GLU A 47 -2.71 12.11 4.81
C GLU A 47 -2.86 12.18 6.34
#